data_AF-A0A7C6B2X9-F1
#
_entry.id   AF-A0A7C6B2X9-F1
#
_cell.length_a   1.000
_cell.length_b   1.000
_cell.length_c   1.000
_cell.angle_alpha   90.00
_cell.angle_beta   90.00
_cell.angle_gamma   90.00
#
_symmetry.space_group_name_H-M   'P 1'
#
loop_
_entity.id
_entity.type
_entity.pdbx_description
1 polymer ?
#
loop_
_entity_poly.entity_id
_entity_poly.type
_entity_poly.pdbx_seq_one_letter_code
_entity_poly.pdbx_strand_id
1 'polypeptide(L)'
;MIAAFLVSVTLQLGWGLNSDDPLGFAWIMIITISITTAVWLAVTLLTKPEPTDKLLEFYRRVRPSGRGWAAVARLAPEIRPLGDGWRNLADAAAGCVMIYGALFGVGKLLLKQPVTGLLLLACAAAAALFIYRDLSRRGWHVVAD
;
A
#
# COMPACT_ATOMS: atom_id res chain seq x y z
N MET A 1 3.92 -0.05 14.55
CA MET A 1 3.77 -1.39 15.19
C MET A 1 3.81 -1.28 16.72
N ILE A 2 4.87 -0.75 17.33
CA ILE A 2 4.98 -0.63 18.81
C ILE A 2 3.84 0.21 19.42
N ALA A 3 3.54 1.39 18.86
CA ALA A 3 2.45 2.25 19.36
C ALA A 3 1.08 1.54 19.33
N ALA A 4 0.78 0.80 18.26
CA ALA A 4 -0.49 0.06 18.11
C ALA A 4 -0.60 -1.05 19.16
N PHE A 5 0.48 -1.79 19.35
CA PHE A 5 0.58 -2.85 20.35
C PHE A 5 0.38 -2.30 21.77
N LEU A 6 1.09 -1.23 22.13
CA LEU A 6 0.97 -0.63 23.46
C LEU A 6 -0.44 -0.10 23.74
N VAL A 7 -1.04 0.59 22.77
CA VAL A 7 -2.42 1.10 22.89
C VAL A 7 -3.42 -0.04 23.08
N SER A 8 -3.34 -1.08 22.25
CA SER A 8 -4.25 -2.22 22.31
C SER A 8 -4.12 -2.99 23.64
N VAL A 9 -2.90 -3.23 24.11
CA VAL A 9 -2.63 -3.87 25.41
C VAL A 9 -3.15 -3.03 26.58
N THR A 10 -2.97 -1.70 26.52
CA THR A 10 -3.44 -0.79 27.58
C THR A 10 -4.96 -0.74 27.64
N LEU A 11 -5.63 -0.75 26.48
CA LEU A 11 -7.09 -0.76 26.40
C LEU A 11 -7.69 -2.07 26.93
N GLN A 12 -7.06 -3.20 26.63
CA GLN A 12 -7.55 -4.51 27.06
C GLN A 12 -7.26 -4.79 28.55
N LEU A 13 -6.04 -4.53 29.03
CA LEU A 13 -5.65 -4.84 30.41
C LEU A 13 -5.98 -3.71 31.40
N GLY A 14 -5.91 -2.45 30.97
CA GLY A 14 -6.11 -1.28 31.83
C GLY A 14 -7.56 -0.81 31.89
N TRP A 15 -8.25 -0.77 30.74
CA TRP A 15 -9.65 -0.34 30.66
C TRP A 15 -10.66 -1.48 30.59
N GLY A 16 -10.20 -2.74 30.60
CA GLY A 16 -11.07 -3.91 30.62
C GLY A 16 -11.95 -4.07 29.36
N LEU A 17 -11.58 -3.43 28.24
CA LEU A 17 -12.30 -3.58 26.99
C LEU A 17 -12.13 -5.00 26.48
N ASN A 18 -13.25 -5.71 26.34
CA ASN A 18 -13.23 -7.10 25.91
C ASN A 18 -13.24 -7.18 24.38
N SER A 19 -12.32 -7.94 23.82
CA SER A 19 -12.23 -8.12 22.35
C SER A 19 -13.30 -9.06 21.80
N ASP A 20 -13.92 -9.85 22.68
CA ASP A 20 -14.99 -10.77 22.34
C ASP A 20 -16.36 -10.09 22.25
N ASP A 21 -16.50 -8.90 22.84
CA ASP A 21 -17.70 -8.07 22.72
C ASP A 21 -17.62 -7.21 21.44
N PRO A 22 -18.62 -7.23 20.54
CA PRO A 22 -18.59 -6.43 19.31
C PRO A 22 -18.40 -4.93 19.53
N LEU A 23 -18.98 -4.37 20.59
CA LEU A 23 -18.84 -2.94 20.91
C LEU A 23 -17.46 -2.64 21.49
N GLY A 24 -16.97 -3.48 22.42
CA GLY A 24 -15.60 -3.40 22.94
C GLY A 24 -14.55 -3.49 21.83
N PHE A 25 -14.69 -4.44 20.91
CA PHE A 25 -13.81 -4.61 19.75
C PHE A 25 -13.79 -3.36 18.84
N ALA A 26 -14.96 -2.81 18.53
CA ALA A 26 -15.07 -1.61 17.69
C ALA A 26 -14.32 -0.42 18.32
N TRP A 27 -14.49 -0.20 19.63
CA TRP A 27 -13.78 0.85 20.35
C TRP A 27 -12.26 0.64 20.37
N ILE A 28 -11.80 -0.59 20.64
CA ILE A 28 -10.37 -0.93 20.59
C ILE A 28 -9.79 -0.55 19.22
N MET A 29 -10.47 -0.93 18.13
CA MET A 29 -10.02 -0.65 16.76
C MET A 29 -9.97 0.86 16.48
N ILE A 30 -11.04 1.60 16.76
CA ILE A 30 -11.12 3.05 16.50
C ILE A 30 -10.05 3.81 17.27
N ILE A 31 -9.87 3.51 18.55
CA ILE A 31 -8.89 4.20 19.40
C ILE A 31 -7.47 3.87 18.93
N THR A 32 -7.19 2.59 18.64
CA THR A 32 -5.87 2.16 18.19
C THR A 32 -5.48 2.81 16.86
N ILE A 33 -6.39 2.83 15.88
CA ILE A 33 -6.15 3.47 14.58
C ILE A 33 -5.93 4.98 14.76
N SER A 34 -6.76 5.64 15.56
CA SER A 34 -6.66 7.09 15.77
C SER A 34 -5.34 7.48 16.42
N ILE A 35 -4.95 6.80 17.51
CA ILE A 35 -3.71 7.11 18.22
C ILE A 35 -2.50 6.79 17.34
N THR A 36 -2.50 5.66 16.64
CA THR A 36 -1.35 5.29 15.78
C THR A 36 -1.18 6.25 14.61
N THR A 37 -2.29 6.72 14.02
CA THR A 37 -2.27 7.76 12.99
C THR A 37 -1.70 9.07 13.53
N ALA A 38 -2.16 9.51 14.70
CA ALA A 38 -1.66 10.72 15.34
C ALA A 38 -0.16 10.64 15.66
N VAL A 39 0.29 9.51 16.23
CA VAL A 39 1.70 9.26 16.54
C VAL A 39 2.55 9.27 15.26
N TRP A 40 2.11 8.58 14.21
CA TRP A 40 2.85 8.55 12.95
C TRP A 40 2.96 9.93 12.31
N LEU A 41 1.87 10.71 12.28
CA LEU A 41 1.89 12.09 11.77
C LEU A 41 2.79 12.99 12.63
N ALA A 42 2.68 12.91 13.95
CA ALA A 42 3.50 13.70 14.86
C ALA A 42 4.99 13.40 14.66
N VAL A 43 5.38 12.12 14.62
CA VAL A 43 6.76 11.72 14.36
C VAL A 43 7.21 12.22 12.98
N THR A 44 6.42 12.02 11.93
CA THR A 44 6.75 12.45 10.56
C THR A 44 7.01 13.95 10.48
N LEU A 45 6.22 14.77 11.18
CA LEU A 45 6.35 16.23 11.17
C LEU A 45 7.45 16.75 12.11
N LEU A 46 7.76 16.01 13.18
CA LEU A 46 8.80 16.38 14.15
C LEU A 46 10.20 15.95 13.71
N THR A 47 10.32 14.88 12.92
CA THR A 47 11.60 14.45 12.38
C THR A 47 12.08 15.35 11.25
N LYS A 48 13.40 15.52 11.15
CA LYS A 48 13.99 16.30 10.06
C LYS A 48 13.67 15.66 8.71
N PRO A 49 13.36 16.46 7.67
CA PRO A 49 13.20 15.94 6.32
C PRO A 49 14.52 15.33 5.81
N GLU A 50 14.39 14.37 4.90
CA GLU A 50 15.52 13.71 4.24
C GLU A 50 16.40 14.74 3.49
N PRO A 51 17.74 14.62 3.50
CA PRO A 51 18.62 15.55 2.79
C PRO A 51 18.31 15.60 1.29
N THR A 52 18.40 16.81 0.72
CA THR A 52 18.14 17.04 -0.72
C THR A 52 18.99 16.16 -1.63
N ASP A 53 20.25 15.90 -1.26
CA ASP A 53 21.16 15.06 -2.06
C ASP A 53 20.64 13.62 -2.18
N LYS A 54 20.06 13.07 -1.11
CA LYS A 54 19.44 11.74 -1.12
C LYS A 54 18.15 11.71 -1.95
N LEU A 55 17.36 12.79 -1.89
CA LEU A 55 16.19 12.94 -2.75
C LEU A 55 16.59 13.01 -4.23
N LEU A 56 17.70 13.65 -4.58
CA LEU A 56 18.21 13.72 -5.94
C LEU A 56 18.77 12.37 -6.42
N GLU A 57 19.53 11.65 -5.59
CA GLU A 57 19.97 10.27 -5.89
C GLU A 57 18.77 9.36 -6.16
N PHE A 58 17.75 9.41 -5.30
CA PHE A 58 16.51 8.65 -5.48
C PHE A 58 15.76 9.06 -6.76
N TYR A 59 15.60 10.36 -7.00
CA TYR A 59 14.92 10.88 -8.18
C TYR A 59 15.63 10.48 -9.48
N ARG A 60 16.97 10.44 -9.48
CA ARG A 60 17.78 9.96 -10.61
C ARG A 60 17.57 8.49 -10.95
N ARG A 61 17.43 7.67 -9.92
CA ARG A 61 17.26 6.23 -10.06
C ARG A 61 15.84 5.84 -10.44
N VAL A 62 14.85 6.27 -9.65
CA VAL A 62 13.46 5.81 -9.77
C VAL A 62 12.66 6.64 -10.78
N ARG A 63 13.09 7.88 -11.06
CA ARG A 63 12.45 8.81 -12.00
C ARG A 63 10.92 8.90 -11.78
N PRO A 64 10.48 9.15 -10.54
CA PRO A 64 9.07 9.11 -10.20
C PRO A 64 8.27 10.17 -10.97
N SER A 65 7.10 9.78 -11.45
CA SER A 65 6.15 10.65 -12.12
C SER A 65 5.14 11.22 -11.12
N GLY A 66 5.10 12.54 -10.92
CA GLY A 66 4.07 13.16 -10.08
C GLY A 66 4.31 14.64 -9.73
N ARG A 67 3.21 15.37 -9.52
CA ARG A 67 3.23 16.81 -9.14
C ARG A 67 3.96 17.06 -7.81
N GLY A 68 3.95 16.10 -6.89
CA GLY A 68 4.65 16.19 -5.60
C GLY A 68 6.18 16.26 -5.73
N TRP A 69 6.75 15.80 -6.85
CA TRP A 69 8.19 15.82 -7.10
C TRP A 69 8.66 17.07 -7.86
N ALA A 70 7.77 18.03 -8.14
CA ALA A 70 8.11 19.21 -8.95
C ALA A 70 9.25 20.08 -8.36
N ALA A 71 9.41 20.10 -7.03
CA ALA A 71 10.53 20.80 -6.40
C ALA A 71 11.88 20.13 -6.70
N VAL A 72 11.95 18.80 -6.59
CA VAL A 72 13.17 18.01 -6.85
C VAL A 72 13.45 17.91 -8.35
N ALA A 73 12.41 17.79 -9.18
CA ALA A 73 12.53 17.75 -10.63
C ALA A 73 13.16 19.02 -11.22
N ARG A 74 12.88 20.19 -10.62
CA ARG A 74 13.51 21.46 -11.01
C ARG A 74 15.01 21.51 -10.73
N LEU A 75 15.47 20.75 -9.74
CA LEU A 75 16.89 20.63 -9.38
C LEU A 75 17.63 19.62 -10.25
N ALA A 76 16.92 18.79 -11.03
CA ALA A 76 17.47 17.79 -11.93
C ALA A 76 16.83 17.89 -13.34
N PRO A 77 17.03 19.01 -14.08
CA PRO A 77 16.43 19.23 -15.39
C PRO A 77 16.91 18.25 -16.47
N GLU A 78 18.02 17.54 -16.24
CA GLU A 78 18.57 16.52 -17.12
C GLU A 78 17.68 15.26 -17.24
N ILE A 79 16.73 15.07 -16.32
CA ILE A 79 15.94 13.84 -16.20
C ILE A 79 14.55 14.04 -16.78
N ARG A 80 14.26 13.37 -17.90
CA ARG A 80 12.91 13.32 -18.45
C ARG A 80 12.01 12.49 -17.52
N PRO A 81 10.89 13.06 -17.00
CA PRO A 81 9.92 12.29 -16.23
C PRO A 81 9.35 11.17 -17.11
N LEU A 82 9.23 9.96 -16.59
CA LEU A 82 8.46 8.92 -17.28
C LEU A 82 6.98 9.36 -17.30
N GLY A 83 6.38 9.48 -18.49
CA GLY A 83 4.98 9.89 -18.67
C GLY A 83 3.94 8.85 -18.24
N ASP A 84 4.36 7.81 -17.51
CA ASP A 84 3.65 6.55 -17.35
C ASP A 84 2.92 6.40 -16.01
N GLY A 85 2.89 7.45 -15.19
CA GLY A 85 2.37 7.39 -13.81
C GLY A 85 0.95 6.84 -13.68
N TRP A 86 0.05 7.16 -14.62
CA TRP A 86 -1.32 6.64 -14.60
C TRP A 86 -1.38 5.12 -14.81
N ARG A 87 -0.54 4.61 -15.71
CA ARG A 87 -0.54 3.18 -16.01
C ARG A 87 0.12 2.40 -14.87
N ASN A 88 1.19 2.93 -14.27
CA ASN A 88 1.78 2.33 -13.06
C ASN A 88 0.78 2.29 -11.89
N LEU A 89 -0.08 3.31 -11.77
CA LEU A 89 -1.18 3.30 -10.80
C LEU A 89 -2.23 2.23 -11.14
N ALA A 90 -2.56 2.05 -12.42
CA ALA A 90 -3.45 0.98 -12.87
C ALA A 90 -2.87 -0.41 -12.57
N ASP A 91 -1.57 -0.61 -12.78
CA ASP A 91 -0.87 -1.85 -12.43
C ASP A 91 -0.85 -2.09 -10.92
N ALA A 92 -0.66 -1.04 -10.11
CA ALA A 92 -0.74 -1.14 -8.65
C ALA A 92 -2.17 -1.52 -8.19
N ALA A 93 -3.20 -0.90 -8.77
CA ALA A 93 -4.59 -1.24 -8.47
C ALA A 93 -4.92 -2.68 -8.90
N ALA A 94 -4.46 -3.10 -10.08
CA ALA A 94 -4.58 -4.48 -10.54
C ALA A 94 -3.84 -5.44 -9.59
N GLY A 95 -2.67 -5.07 -9.08
CA GLY A 95 -1.93 -5.84 -8.08
C GLY A 95 -2.71 -6.04 -6.79
N CYS A 96 -3.38 -4.98 -6.30
CA CYS A 96 -4.29 -5.09 -5.16
C CYS A 96 -5.44 -6.07 -5.44
N VAL A 97 -6.10 -5.95 -6.59
CA VAL A 97 -7.18 -6.86 -7.01
C VAL A 97 -6.69 -8.31 -7.10
N MET A 98 -5.49 -8.52 -7.64
CA MET A 98 -4.87 -9.83 -7.75
C MET A 98 -4.62 -10.45 -6.37
N ILE A 99 -3.99 -9.71 -5.45
CA ILE A 99 -3.65 -10.21 -4.10
C ILE A 99 -4.93 -10.53 -3.32
N TYR A 100 -5.88 -9.59 -3.25
CA TYR A 100 -7.11 -9.80 -2.50
C TYR A 100 -8.01 -10.86 -3.14
N GLY A 101 -8.11 -10.88 -4.47
CA GLY A 101 -8.84 -11.91 -5.20
C GLY A 101 -8.27 -13.31 -4.96
N ALA A 102 -6.94 -13.45 -4.94
CA ALA A 102 -6.28 -14.71 -4.61
C ALA A 102 -6.53 -15.11 -3.15
N LEU A 103 -6.32 -14.19 -2.21
CA LEU A 103 -6.47 -14.44 -0.77
C LEU A 103 -7.90 -14.87 -0.41
N PHE A 104 -8.91 -14.08 -0.82
CA PHE A 104 -10.30 -14.39 -0.54
C PHE A 104 -10.81 -15.54 -1.40
N GLY A 105 -10.32 -15.69 -2.64
CA GLY A 105 -10.68 -16.80 -3.52
C GLY A 105 -10.28 -18.15 -2.93
N VAL A 106 -9.00 -18.29 -2.54
CA VAL A 106 -8.51 -19.49 -1.84
C VAL A 106 -9.28 -19.71 -0.53
N GLY A 107 -9.47 -18.66 0.27
CA GLY A 107 -10.24 -18.75 1.52
C GLY A 107 -11.66 -19.28 1.31
N LYS A 108 -12.36 -18.82 0.26
CA LYS A 108 -13.73 -19.26 -0.05
C LYS A 108 -13.80 -20.69 -0.57
N LEU A 109 -12.78 -21.15 -1.30
CA LEU A 109 -12.68 -22.56 -1.69
C LEU A 109 -12.55 -23.46 -0.46
N LEU A 110 -11.69 -23.09 0.50
CA LEU A 110 -11.51 -23.83 1.76
C LEU A 110 -12.79 -23.86 2.60
N LEU A 111 -13.56 -22.77 2.58
CA LEU A 111 -14.87 -22.66 3.26
C LEU A 111 -16.02 -23.37 2.52
N LYS A 112 -15.72 -24.22 1.53
CA LYS A 112 -16.72 -24.95 0.72
C LYS A 112 -17.72 -24.04 -0.02
N GLN A 113 -17.30 -22.83 -0.40
CA GLN A 113 -18.07 -21.91 -1.24
C GLN A 113 -17.40 -21.81 -2.64
N PRO A 114 -17.50 -22.86 -3.48
CA PRO A 114 -16.67 -23.00 -4.68
C PRO A 114 -16.95 -21.94 -5.75
N VAL A 115 -18.22 -21.55 -5.94
CA VAL A 115 -18.60 -20.57 -6.97
C VAL A 115 -17.97 -19.21 -6.69
N THR A 116 -18.13 -18.70 -5.47
CA THR A 116 -17.55 -17.41 -5.07
C THR A 116 -16.02 -17.46 -5.06
N GLY A 117 -15.43 -18.58 -4.63
CA GLY A 117 -13.98 -18.78 -4.67
C GLY A 117 -13.43 -18.75 -6.10
N LEU A 118 -14.06 -19.48 -7.02
CA LEU A 118 -13.68 -19.52 -8.44
C LEU A 118 -13.81 -18.15 -9.11
N LEU A 119 -14.88 -17.40 -8.83
CA LEU A 119 -15.05 -16.05 -9.38
C LEU A 119 -13.94 -15.10 -8.91
N LEU A 120 -13.59 -15.12 -7.62
CA LEU A 120 -12.51 -14.30 -7.07
C LEU A 120 -11.15 -14.68 -7.64
N LEU A 121 -10.89 -15.98 -7.84
CA LEU A 121 -9.67 -16.46 -8.50
C LEU A 121 -9.63 -16.08 -9.98
N ALA A 122 -10.76 -16.12 -10.68
CA ALA A 122 -10.84 -15.66 -12.06
C ALA A 122 -10.53 -14.16 -12.17
N CYS A 123 -11.06 -13.34 -11.26
CA CYS A 123 -10.72 -11.93 -11.16
C CYS A 123 -9.22 -11.71 -10.89
N ALA A 124 -8.62 -12.50 -9.99
CA ALA A 124 -7.20 -12.43 -9.71
C ALA A 124 -6.35 -12.79 -10.93
N ALA A 125 -6.71 -13.86 -11.66
CA ALA A 125 -6.06 -14.26 -12.89
C ALA A 125 -6.19 -13.21 -14.00
N ALA A 126 -7.37 -12.59 -14.13
CA ALA A 126 -7.57 -11.48 -15.08
C ALA A 126 -6.69 -10.27 -14.76
N ALA A 127 -6.57 -9.90 -13.48
CA ALA A 127 -5.68 -8.83 -13.03
C ALA A 127 -4.20 -9.17 -13.28
N ALA A 128 -3.78 -10.41 -13.02
CA ALA A 128 -2.44 -10.88 -13.33
C ALA A 128 -2.14 -10.82 -14.84
N LEU A 129 -3.08 -11.26 -15.67
CA LEU A 129 -2.97 -11.18 -17.13
C LEU A 129 -2.92 -9.74 -17.64
N PHE A 130 -3.68 -8.83 -17.02
CA PHE A 130 -3.62 -7.40 -17.34
C PHE A 130 -2.23 -6.84 -17.07
N ILE A 131 -1.69 -7.05 -15.87
CA ILE A 131 -0.34 -6.61 -15.48
C ILE A 131 0.71 -7.20 -16.44
N TYR A 132 0.64 -8.50 -16.70
CA TYR A 132 1.58 -9.18 -17.61
C TYR A 132 1.53 -8.61 -19.03
N ARG A 133 0.32 -8.34 -19.56
CA ARG A 133 0.13 -7.75 -20.89
C ARG A 133 0.61 -6.31 -20.97
N ASP A 134 0.39 -5.52 -19.92
CA ASP A 134 0.84 -4.13 -19.91
C ASP A 134 2.38 -4.05 -19.82
N LEU A 135 3.00 -4.79 -18.89
CA LEU A 135 4.47 -4.88 -18.76
C LEU A 135 5.14 -5.42 -20.04
N SER A 136 4.59 -6.48 -20.64
CA SER A 136 5.15 -7.05 -21.88
C SER A 136 5.08 -6.09 -23.07
N ARG A 137 4.07 -5.22 -23.13
CA ARG A 137 3.96 -4.18 -24.17
C ARG A 137 4.93 -3.02 -23.97
N ARG A 138 5.32 -2.73 -22.73
CA ARG A 138 6.25 -1.63 -22.42
C ARG A 138 7.72 -2.01 -22.52
N GLY A 139 8.03 -3.31 -22.62
CA GLY A 139 9.39 -3.84 -22.61
C GLY A 139 9.96 -3.90 -21.19
N TRP A 140 10.64 -4.99 -20.86
CA TRP A 140 11.12 -5.27 -19.49
C TRP A 140 12.21 -4.31 -18.98
N HIS A 141 12.62 -3.33 -19.79
CA HIS A 141 13.56 -2.26 -19.44
C HIS A 141 13.05 -1.32 -18.33
N VAL A 142 11.76 -1.39 -17.95
CA VAL A 142 11.19 -0.59 -16.85
C VAL A 142 11.38 -1.27 -15.47
N VAL A 143 11.74 -2.55 -15.43
CA VAL A 143 11.88 -3.34 -14.18
C VAL A 143 13.33 -3.74 -13.88
N ALA A 144 14.22 -3.69 -14.88
CA ALA A 144 15.56 -4.29 -14.81
C ALA A 144 16.74 -3.32 -14.58
N ASP A 145 16.51 -1.99 -14.52
CA ASP A 145 17.56 -0.98 -14.26
C ASP A 145 17.37 -0.28 -12.89
#